data_AF-A0A378H5C9-F1
#
_entry.id   AF-A0A378H5C9-F1
#
_cell.length_a   1.000
_cell.length_b   1.000
_cell.length_c   1.000
_cell.angle_alpha   90.00
_cell.angle_beta   90.00
_cell.angle_gamma   90.00
#
_symmetry.space_group_name_H-M   'P 1'
#
loop_
_entity.id
_entity.type
_entity.pdbx_description
1 polymer ?
#
loop_
_entity_poly.entity_id
_entity_poly.type
_entity_poly.pdbx_seq_one_letter_code
_entity_poly.pdbx_strand_id
1 'polypeptide(L)'
;MKKSRAVCPYCGAGCKLKLVVDNNKIIRAEAADGVTNQNQLCLKGYYGWDFLNDTQLLTPRLKTTDDPLPERRRLHAGQLAGGDSLYRQQAQGDQRETWARAPS
;
A
#
# COMPACT_ATOMS: atom_id res chain seq x y z
N MET A 1 20.90 4.56 -19.77
CA MET A 1 20.34 3.46 -18.96
C MET A 1 21.07 3.33 -17.61
N LYS A 2 20.34 3.52 -16.50
CA LYS A 2 20.83 3.34 -15.12
C LYS A 2 20.31 2.01 -14.58
N LYS A 3 21.13 1.29 -13.82
CA LYS A 3 20.70 0.08 -13.08
C LYS A 3 20.64 0.38 -11.58
N SER A 4 19.56 -0.02 -10.92
CA SER A 4 19.39 0.12 -9.47
C SER A 4 19.02 -1.22 -8.85
N ARG A 5 19.58 -1.55 -7.69
CA ARG A 5 19.22 -2.77 -6.94
C ARG A 5 18.04 -2.47 -6.01
N ALA A 6 17.07 -3.36 -5.98
CA ALA A 6 15.91 -3.28 -5.10
C ALA A 6 15.44 -4.67 -4.68
N VAL A 7 14.50 -4.70 -3.74
CA VAL A 7 13.79 -5.91 -3.31
C VAL A 7 12.44 -5.97 -4.00
N CYS A 8 12.06 -7.15 -4.49
CA CYS A 8 10.76 -7.39 -5.11
C CYS A 8 9.64 -7.27 -4.05
N PRO A 9 8.66 -6.35 -4.22
CA PRO A 9 7.56 -6.20 -3.27
C PRO A 9 6.37 -7.14 -3.55
N TYR A 10 6.45 -7.94 -4.61
CA TYR A 10 5.27 -8.66 -5.13
C TYR A 10 4.79 -9.80 -4.22
N CYS A 11 5.70 -10.42 -3.46
CA CYS A 11 5.37 -11.43 -2.46
C CYS A 11 6.36 -11.35 -1.29
N GLY A 12 6.04 -12.04 -0.19
CA GLY A 12 6.87 -12.07 1.03
C GLY A 12 8.22 -12.78 0.90
N ALA A 13 8.57 -13.35 -0.27
CA ALA A 13 9.86 -14.03 -0.44
C ALA A 13 11.06 -13.07 -0.39
N GLY A 14 10.90 -11.83 -0.86
CA GLY A 14 11.96 -10.81 -0.78
C GLY A 14 13.13 -10.97 -1.77
N CYS A 15 12.85 -11.47 -2.98
CA CYS A 15 13.83 -11.65 -4.05
C CYS A 15 14.58 -10.34 -4.39
N LYS A 16 15.88 -10.45 -4.71
CA LYS A 16 16.70 -9.30 -5.13
C LYS A 16 16.57 -9.11 -6.65
N LEU A 17 16.34 -7.87 -7.07
CA LEU A 17 16.24 -7.52 -8.48
C LEU A 17 17.07 -6.28 -8.83
N LYS A 18 17.45 -6.17 -10.10
CA LYS A 18 18.06 -4.99 -10.71
C LYS A 18 17.03 -4.36 -11.64
N LEU A 19 16.54 -3.18 -11.29
CA LEU A 19 15.69 -2.38 -12.16
C LEU A 19 16.57 -1.68 -13.19
N VAL A 20 16.22 -1.82 -14.46
CA VAL A 20 16.85 -1.09 -15.54
C VAL A 20 15.95 0.10 -15.88
N VAL A 21 16.50 1.29 -15.69
CA VAL A 21 15.79 2.57 -15.79
C VAL A 21 16.34 3.36 -16.97
N ASP A 22 15.43 3.89 -17.77
CA ASP A 22 15.73 4.79 -18.87
C ASP A 22 14.68 5.91 -18.94
N ASN A 23 15.11 7.15 -19.16
CA ASN A 23 14.24 8.33 -19.15
C ASN A 23 13.28 8.40 -17.95
N ASN A 24 13.81 8.09 -16.75
CA ASN A 24 13.07 8.04 -15.49
C ASN A 24 11.90 7.03 -15.44
N LYS A 25 11.87 6.07 -16.38
CA LYS A 25 10.92 4.96 -16.42
C LYS A 25 11.64 3.64 -16.26
N ILE A 26 11.01 2.69 -15.59
CA ILE A 26 11.51 1.31 -15.55
C ILE A 26 11.17 0.68 -16.89
N ILE A 27 12.13 0.01 -17.52
CA ILE A 27 11.93 -0.66 -18.82
C ILE A 27 12.07 -2.18 -18.74
N ARG A 28 12.73 -2.69 -17.70
CA ARG A 28 12.75 -4.13 -17.34
C ARG A 28 13.30 -4.34 -15.93
N ALA A 29 13.03 -5.54 -15.39
CA ALA A 29 13.70 -6.07 -14.22
C ALA A 29 14.62 -7.24 -14.62
N GLU A 30 15.81 -7.27 -14.05
CA GLU A 30 16.77 -8.37 -14.14
C GLU A 30 16.90 -9.02 -12.76
N ALA A 31 17.15 -10.33 -12.72
CA ALA A 31 17.45 -11.00 -11.46
C ALA A 31 18.79 -10.50 -10.90
N ALA A 32 18.80 -10.15 -9.62
CA ALA A 32 20.03 -9.90 -8.89
C ALA A 32 20.40 -11.14 -8.08
N ASP A 33 21.70 -11.27 -7.81
CA ASP A 33 22.19 -12.27 -6.86
C ASP A 33 21.65 -11.99 -5.46
N GLY A 34 21.22 -13.06 -4.80
CA GLY A 34 20.54 -13.07 -3.52
C GLY A 34 20.18 -14.49 -3.08
N VAL A 35 20.30 -14.75 -1.78
CA VAL A 35 20.06 -16.08 -1.17
C VAL A 35 18.67 -16.62 -1.51
N THR A 36 17.66 -15.76 -1.51
CA THR A 36 16.27 -16.14 -1.81
C THR A 36 16.07 -16.62 -3.24
N ASN A 37 16.76 -16.01 -4.21
CA ASN A 37 16.34 -16.10 -5.61
C ASN A 37 17.43 -16.56 -6.57
N GLN A 38 18.70 -16.68 -6.12
CA GLN A 38 19.81 -17.32 -6.86
C GLN A 38 19.88 -16.90 -8.34
N ASN A 39 19.85 -15.58 -8.59
CA ASN A 39 19.86 -14.99 -9.93
C ASN A 39 18.68 -15.38 -10.84
N GLN A 40 17.56 -15.82 -10.26
CA GLN A 40 16.30 -16.08 -10.95
C GLN A 40 15.17 -15.23 -10.36
N LEU A 41 14.11 -15.02 -11.14
CA LEU A 41 12.88 -14.39 -10.68
C LEU A 41 11.68 -15.21 -11.19
N CYS A 42 10.55 -15.14 -10.48
CA CYS A 42 9.30 -15.65 -11.00
C CYS A 42 8.70 -14.67 -12.03
N LEU A 43 7.61 -15.07 -12.69
CA LEU A 43 6.87 -14.22 -13.64
C LEU A 43 6.58 -12.82 -13.06
N LYS A 44 6.13 -12.76 -11.81
CA LYS A 44 5.80 -11.50 -11.12
C LYS A 44 7.03 -10.61 -10.90
N GLY A 45 8.21 -11.20 -10.67
CA GLY A 45 9.45 -10.43 -10.52
C GLY A 45 9.94 -9.83 -11.84
N TYR A 46 9.78 -10.55 -12.96
CA TYR A 46 10.23 -10.08 -14.27
C TYR A 46 9.32 -9.03 -14.88
N TYR A 47 8.00 -9.11 -14.66
CA TYR A 47 7.01 -8.29 -15.37
C TYR A 47 6.15 -7.42 -14.47
N GLY A 48 6.22 -7.60 -13.15
CA GLY A 48 5.37 -6.91 -12.19
C GLY A 48 5.74 -5.44 -11.92
N TRP A 49 6.62 -4.82 -12.70
CA TRP A 49 7.03 -3.43 -12.52
C TRP A 49 6.30 -2.45 -13.44
N ASP A 50 5.66 -2.94 -14.51
CA ASP A 50 5.15 -2.09 -15.60
C ASP A 50 4.07 -1.09 -15.12
N PHE A 51 3.27 -1.49 -14.13
CA PHE A 51 2.24 -0.63 -13.54
C PHE A 51 2.80 0.67 -12.95
N LEU A 52 4.08 0.71 -12.54
CA LEU A 52 4.70 1.92 -12.00
C LEU A 52 4.83 3.04 -13.04
N ASN A 53 4.72 2.70 -14.32
CA ASN A 53 4.72 3.66 -15.41
C ASN A 53 3.29 4.16 -15.76
N ASP A 54 2.23 3.63 -15.13
CA ASP A 54 0.84 4.04 -15.36
C ASP A 54 0.41 5.13 -14.35
N THR A 55 -0.03 6.27 -14.88
CA THR A 55 -0.48 7.43 -14.09
C THR A 55 -1.86 7.21 -13.44
N GLN A 56 -2.66 6.25 -13.90
CA GLN A 56 -4.01 5.99 -13.37
C GLN A 56 -4.02 5.43 -11.94
N LEU A 57 -2.87 5.00 -11.43
CA LEU A 57 -2.74 4.51 -10.05
C LEU A 57 -2.77 5.62 -9.02
N LEU A 58 -2.31 6.81 -9.39
CA LEU A 58 -2.14 7.94 -8.45
C LEU A 58 -3.39 8.81 -8.35
N THR A 59 -4.42 8.53 -9.16
CA THR A 59 -5.69 9.26 -9.10
C THR A 59 -6.60 8.68 -8.01
N PRO A 60 -7.01 9.47 -7.00
CA PRO A 60 -8.01 9.04 -6.02
C PRO A 60 -9.29 8.62 -6.73
N ARG A 61 -9.69 7.36 -6.53
CA ARG A 61 -10.94 6.83 -7.08
C ARG A 61 -12.17 7.17 -6.25
N LEU A 62 -11.96 7.58 -5.00
CA LEU A 62 -12.97 8.16 -4.11
C LEU A 62 -12.47 9.55 -3.75
N LYS A 63 -13.22 10.57 -4.12
CA LYS A 63 -13.00 11.99 -3.86
C LYS A 63 -13.63 12.42 -2.55
N THR A 64 -14.75 11.81 -2.18
CA THR A 64 -15.46 12.07 -0.92
C THR A 64 -15.86 10.77 -0.22
N THR A 65 -16.20 10.84 1.07
CA THR A 65 -16.72 9.68 1.83
C THR A 65 -18.06 9.19 1.32
N ASP A 66 -18.83 10.07 0.68
CA ASP A 66 -20.16 9.77 0.14
C ASP A 66 -20.11 9.28 -1.31
N ASP A 67 -18.91 9.22 -1.91
CA ASP A 67 -18.75 8.73 -3.27
C ASP A 67 -19.26 7.30 -3.35
N PRO A 68 -20.25 7.02 -4.21
CA PRO A 68 -20.85 5.72 -4.28
C PRO A 68 -19.79 4.71 -4.71
N LEU A 69 -19.59 3.69 -3.87
CA LEU A 69 -18.69 2.60 -4.21
C LEU A 69 -19.14 2.00 -5.56
N PRO A 70 -18.17 1.62 -6.42
CA PRO A 70 -18.50 0.94 -7.66
C PRO A 70 -19.34 -0.30 -7.35
N GLU A 71 -20.34 -0.58 -8.19
CA GLU A 71 -21.42 -1.56 -7.97
C GLU A 71 -20.94 -2.88 -7.33
N ARG A 72 -19.81 -3.42 -7.83
CA ARG A 72 -19.16 -4.65 -7.31
C ARG A 72 -18.83 -4.64 -5.81
N ARG A 73 -18.74 -3.48 -5.18
CA ARG A 73 -18.34 -3.28 -3.78
C ARG A 73 -19.52 -2.87 -2.89
N ARG A 74 -20.69 -2.55 -3.46
CA ARG A 74 -21.91 -2.22 -2.70
C ARG A 74 -22.43 -3.42 -1.92
N LEU A 75 -22.25 -4.64 -2.45
CA LEU A 75 -22.69 -5.89 -1.82
C LEU A 75 -21.99 -6.21 -0.49
N HIS A 76 -20.84 -5.58 -0.17
CA HIS A 76 -20.10 -5.81 1.09
C HIS A 76 -19.98 -4.56 1.97
N ALA A 77 -20.45 -3.39 1.51
CA ALA A 77 -20.34 -2.14 2.24
C ALA A 77 -21.22 -2.09 3.49
N GLY A 78 -22.31 -2.86 3.51
CA GLY A 78 -23.22 -2.96 4.67
C GLY A 78 -22.58 -3.55 5.93
N GLN A 79 -21.37 -4.10 5.87
CA GLN A 79 -20.70 -4.74 7.01
C GLN A 79 -19.56 -3.92 7.63
N LEU A 80 -19.12 -2.84 6.98
CA LEU A 80 -17.98 -2.03 7.45
C LEU A 80 -18.39 -0.66 8.02
N ALA A 81 -19.67 -0.27 7.90
CA ALA A 81 -20.22 0.96 8.45
C ALA A 81 -20.43 0.94 9.99
N GLY A 82 -19.58 0.24 10.73
CA GLY A 82 -19.62 0.13 12.20
C GLY A 82 -18.45 0.81 12.93
N GLY A 83 -17.47 1.39 12.21
CA GLY A 83 -16.22 1.87 12.81
C GLY A 83 -16.15 3.37 13.16
N ASP A 84 -16.86 4.23 12.44
CA ASP A 84 -16.54 5.67 12.44
C ASP A 84 -17.27 6.51 13.51
N SER A 85 -18.31 5.96 14.17
CA SER A 85 -19.03 6.68 15.23
C SER A 85 -18.23 6.73 16.54
N LEU A 86 -17.49 5.66 16.87
CA LEU A 86 -16.77 5.54 18.14
C LEU A 86 -15.53 6.44 18.23
N TYR A 87 -14.84 6.68 17.11
CA TYR A 87 -13.64 7.53 17.10
C TYR A 87 -13.97 9.02 17.34
N ARG A 88 -15.13 9.49 16.87
CA ARG A 88 -15.56 10.89 17.05
C ARG A 88 -16.03 11.18 18.48
N GLN A 89 -16.61 10.20 19.18
CA GLN A 89 -17.00 10.36 20.59
C GLN A 89 -15.80 10.36 21.55
N GLN A 90 -14.74 9.61 21.26
CA GLN A 90 -13.54 9.60 22.09
C GLN A 90 -12.75 10.90 22.01
N ALA A 91 -12.71 11.56 20.84
CA ALA A 91 -12.00 12.83 20.68
C ALA A 91 -12.70 14.04 21.36
N GLN A 92 -13.97 13.91 21.76
CA GLN A 92 -14.74 14.97 22.43
C GLN A 92 -14.97 14.70 23.93
N GLY A 93 -14.57 13.53 24.43
CA GLY A 93 -14.74 13.13 25.84
C GLY A 93 -13.55 13.42 26.77
N ASP A 94 -12.39 13.81 26.23
CA ASP A 94 -11.16 14.02 27.01
C ASP A 94 -10.94 15.50 27.40
N GLN A 95 -11.97 16.13 27.96
CA GLN A 95 -11.91 17.46 28.57
C GLN A 95 -12.96 17.57 29.68
N ARG A 96 -12.72 16.89 30.81
CA ARG A 96 -13.14 17.23 32.19
C ARG A 96 -13.18 15.94 33.02
N GLU A 97 -12.65 16.03 34.23
CA GLU A 97 -12.73 15.03 35.32
C GLU A 97 -11.77 13.85 35.12
N THR A 98 -10.58 13.84 35.73
CA THR A 98 -10.39 13.25 37.06
C THR A 98 -8.94 13.48 37.53
N TRP A 99 -8.61 14.69 37.99
CA TRP A 99 -7.37 14.95 38.76
C TRP A 99 -7.63 15.08 40.27
N ALA A 100 -8.78 14.61 40.75
CA ALA A 100 -9.14 14.67 42.17
C ALA A 100 -9.25 13.26 42.76
N ARG A 101 -8.27 12.92 43.61
CA ARG A 101 -8.19 11.83 44.62
C ARG A 101 -7.13 10.76 44.32
N ALA A 102 -5.88 11.11 44.58
CA ALA A 102 -4.93 10.14 45.14
C ALA A 102 -5.22 10.04 46.66
N PRO A 103 -5.41 8.84 47.23
CA PRO A 103 -5.50 8.68 48.67
C PRO A 103 -4.13 8.90 49.31
N SER A 104 -4.13 9.68 50.41
CA SER A 104 -3.03 9.81 51.38
C SER A 104 -2.79 8.53 52.15
#